data_AF-A0A6A2Z9R8-F1
#
_entry.id   AF-A0A6A2Z9R8-F1
#
_cell.length_a   1.000
_cell.length_b   1.000
_cell.length_c   1.000
_cell.angle_alpha   90.00
_cell.angle_beta   90.00
_cell.angle_gamma   90.00
#
_symmetry.space_group_name_H-M   'P 1'
#
loop_
_entity.id
_entity.type
_entity.pdbx_description
1 polymer ?
#
loop_
_entity_poly.entity_id
_entity_poly.type
_entity_poly.pdbx_seq_one_letter_code
_entity_poly.pdbx_strand_id
1 'polypeptide(L)'
;MTSVQCGSFWQHSSSNVVDEILIKKLLLSHDPDHRLLDSEMLLSAVENVMFYATTSEEPVHDEPDEANLKSNIGNIELIESPEPLMHIIYKIAHEMLCKCPGKGDLHTRTMALFDLLGSHRWDAKVALAIAAFATSYGEFSLIMQLRPHSPLAVSVANLKQLPSNMSMLKPQLKALRLLFKTMVDLTKCIIEFEALPIVYVGLDIDNLAAMKSEIYITAYWIIRSALVCSSQITSLMAMKPEQVHVLTCHKSKKMLNLPLYVPMSFLHMLSPNTSKLNNSATSAEDQLHQKLLNLFKKSHIGNQKVLQMLFALKDDMPLKDGSTQERLGVSELESKVALLLISKPDLLPLEQLFFLVNQTYDHPHREKVEGSYAIIWVPISSSEVWTNAEEKRFNFLSNSVPFYLVRKPWSLNSAVINFMKQEWNYRGEAIMVVLDSKGTITSSNALDMVFVWGPRAYPFSLSRENELWGQQWTMQFITNEIHPILTQWIELFWLRLECMRRSKSRLGNNDSIEPTDIVLAEVSALLDNNDANGWTVYGKG
;
A
#
# COMPACT_ATOMS: atom_id res chain seq x y z
N MET A 1 -13.39 51.95 26.29
CA MET A 1 -13.97 50.59 26.35
C MET A 1 -14.94 50.45 25.20
N THR A 2 -14.57 49.66 24.19
CA THR A 2 -15.47 48.92 23.28
C THR A 2 -14.56 48.19 22.29
N SER A 3 -14.22 46.94 22.63
CA SER A 3 -13.50 46.00 21.78
C SER A 3 -14.51 45.31 20.87
N VAL A 4 -14.33 45.46 19.56
CA VAL A 4 -15.00 44.66 18.54
C VAL A 4 -14.29 43.31 18.44
N GLN A 5 -15.02 42.23 18.72
CA GLN A 5 -14.64 40.87 18.39
C GLN A 5 -14.68 40.68 16.87
N CYS A 6 -13.65 40.10 16.29
CA CYS A 6 -13.70 39.45 14.98
C CYS A 6 -13.18 38.02 15.15
N GLY A 7 -14.02 37.05 14.78
CA GLY A 7 -13.89 35.63 15.13
C GLY A 7 -12.81 34.88 14.34
N SER A 8 -12.25 33.88 15.02
CA SER A 8 -11.46 32.79 14.45
C SER A 8 -12.33 31.53 14.39
N PHE A 9 -13.06 31.38 13.29
CA PHE A 9 -13.67 30.13 12.86
C PHE A 9 -13.58 30.19 11.34
N TRP A 10 -13.25 29.07 10.67
CA TRP A 10 -12.92 28.96 9.23
C TRP A 10 -11.44 29.18 8.87
N GLN A 11 -10.59 28.18 9.13
CA GLN A 11 -9.43 27.90 8.26
C GLN A 11 -8.89 26.45 8.35
N HIS A 12 -9.39 25.60 9.26
CA HIS A 12 -8.92 24.22 9.41
C HIS A 12 -9.61 23.17 8.52
N SER A 13 -10.77 23.45 7.95
CA SER A 13 -11.53 22.43 7.17
C SER A 13 -11.08 22.30 5.72
N SER A 14 -10.47 23.34 5.12
CA SER A 14 -10.09 23.32 3.70
C SER A 14 -8.73 22.69 3.41
N SER A 15 -7.80 22.61 4.37
CA SER A 15 -6.49 21.97 4.13
C SER A 15 -6.59 20.44 4.13
N ASN A 16 -7.36 19.86 5.07
CA ASN A 16 -7.53 18.41 5.18
C ASN A 16 -8.06 17.76 3.89
N VAL A 17 -9.02 18.37 3.20
CA VAL A 17 -9.60 17.81 1.96
C VAL A 17 -8.58 17.84 0.80
N VAL A 18 -7.76 18.89 0.72
CA VAL A 18 -6.70 19.00 -0.30
C VAL A 18 -5.60 17.98 -0.05
N ASP A 19 -5.25 17.77 1.22
CA ASP A 19 -4.26 16.78 1.64
C ASP A 19 -4.75 15.35 1.38
N GLU A 20 -6.03 15.04 1.62
CA GLU A 20 -6.62 13.73 1.27
C GLU A 20 -6.58 13.44 -0.24
N ILE A 21 -6.92 14.42 -1.09
CA ILE A 21 -6.86 14.26 -2.54
C ILE A 21 -5.41 14.05 -3.00
N LEU A 22 -4.47 14.78 -2.41
CA LEU A 22 -3.04 14.64 -2.68
C LEU A 22 -2.55 13.24 -2.28
N ILE A 23 -2.86 12.79 -1.06
CA ILE A 23 -2.49 11.47 -0.55
C ILE A 23 -3.04 10.38 -1.46
N LYS A 24 -4.31 10.45 -1.86
CA LYS A 24 -4.89 9.48 -2.80
C LYS A 24 -4.11 9.41 -4.11
N LYS A 25 -3.77 10.55 -4.72
CA LYS A 25 -2.96 10.59 -5.95
C LYS A 25 -1.56 10.01 -5.75
N LEU A 26 -0.92 10.31 -4.62
CA LEU A 26 0.40 9.80 -4.26
C LEU A 26 0.40 8.28 -4.05
N LEU A 27 -0.66 7.74 -3.42
CA LEU A 27 -0.82 6.31 -3.21
C LEU A 27 -1.10 5.56 -4.51
N LEU A 28 -1.80 6.16 -5.47
CA LEU A 28 -2.05 5.54 -6.78
C LEU A 28 -0.75 5.30 -7.57
N SER A 29 0.22 6.21 -7.50
CA SER A 29 1.54 6.03 -8.15
C SER A 29 2.56 5.26 -7.31
N HIS A 30 2.28 5.05 -6.02
CA HIS A 30 3.14 4.27 -5.15
C HIS A 30 2.87 2.77 -5.31
N ASP A 31 3.83 2.06 -5.90
CA ASP A 31 3.79 0.60 -5.98
C ASP A 31 5.19 0.01 -5.75
N PRO A 32 5.65 -0.03 -4.49
CA PRO A 32 7.01 -0.44 -4.18
C PRO A 32 7.21 -1.91 -4.58
N ASP A 33 8.23 -2.19 -5.38
CA ASP A 33 8.64 -3.54 -5.73
C ASP A 33 9.59 -4.11 -4.65
N HIS A 34 10.34 -5.15 -5.00
CA HIS A 34 11.32 -5.78 -4.11
C HIS A 34 12.66 -5.02 -4.06
N ARG A 35 12.82 -3.90 -4.79
CA ARG A 35 14.08 -3.13 -4.77
C ARG A 35 14.37 -2.64 -3.37
N LEU A 36 15.58 -2.96 -2.92
CA LEU A 36 16.11 -2.50 -1.65
C LEU A 36 17.22 -1.49 -1.93
N LEU A 37 16.99 -0.27 -1.45
CA LEU A 37 17.98 0.79 -1.39
C LEU A 37 18.35 1.00 0.08
N ASP A 38 19.64 1.02 0.38
CA ASP A 38 20.12 1.50 1.67
C ASP A 38 20.01 3.03 1.71
N SER A 39 18.81 3.51 2.07
CA SER A 39 18.47 4.92 2.15
C SER A 39 19.34 5.66 3.18
N GLU A 40 19.81 4.99 4.23
CA GLU A 40 20.65 5.57 5.29
C GLU A 40 22.09 5.81 4.79
N MET A 41 22.68 4.83 4.11
CA MET A 41 23.99 5.01 3.48
C MET A 41 23.95 6.05 2.37
N LEU A 42 22.90 6.07 1.54
CA LEU A 42 22.73 7.11 0.51
C LEU A 42 22.62 8.50 1.14
N LEU A 43 21.79 8.66 2.19
CA LEU A 43 21.65 9.94 2.86
C LEU A 43 22.96 10.42 3.50
N SER A 44 23.73 9.51 4.09
CA SER A 44 25.06 9.80 4.65
C SER A 44 26.03 10.32 3.57
N ALA A 45 26.03 9.71 2.38
CA ALA A 45 26.84 10.19 1.25
C ALA A 45 26.40 11.60 0.79
N VAL A 46 25.10 11.88 0.80
CA VAL A 46 24.56 13.20 0.46
C VAL A 46 24.96 14.26 1.48
N GLU A 47 24.92 13.95 2.78
CA GLU A 47 25.41 14.84 3.84
C GLU A 47 26.89 15.19 3.63
N ASN A 48 27.73 14.22 3.25
CA ASN A 48 29.14 14.44 2.92
C ASN A 48 29.32 15.39 1.73
N VAL A 49 28.59 15.17 0.63
CA VAL A 49 28.65 16.07 -0.56
C VAL A 49 28.30 17.51 -0.16
N MET A 50 27.26 17.69 0.65
CA MET A 50 26.82 19.02 1.08
C MET A 50 27.78 19.65 2.09
N PHE A 51 28.40 18.87 2.97
CA PHE A 51 29.44 19.36 3.88
C PHE A 51 30.61 19.98 3.09
N TYR A 52 31.24 19.22 2.19
CA TYR A 52 32.36 19.69 1.37
C TYR A 52 32.00 20.87 0.46
N ALA A 53 30.76 20.91 -0.02
CA ALA A 53 30.28 22.06 -0.80
C ALA A 53 30.24 23.37 0.02
N THR A 54 30.24 23.29 1.36
CA THR A 54 30.07 24.44 2.27
C THR A 54 31.32 24.87 3.04
N THR A 55 32.30 23.98 3.28
CA THR A 55 33.50 24.25 4.10
C THR A 55 34.46 25.28 3.49
N SER A 56 34.30 25.63 2.21
CA SER A 56 35.18 26.58 1.52
C SER A 56 34.74 28.06 1.64
N GLU A 57 33.69 28.39 2.39
CA GLU A 57 33.19 29.77 2.56
C GLU A 57 33.68 30.49 3.84
N GLU A 58 34.29 29.78 4.80
CA GLU A 58 34.88 30.35 6.02
C GLU A 58 36.23 29.68 6.34
N PRO A 59 37.28 30.43 6.73
CA PRO A 59 38.52 29.84 7.18
C PRO A 59 38.31 29.31 8.61
N VAL A 60 38.00 28.02 8.76
CA VAL A 60 37.94 27.36 10.07
C VAL A 60 39.27 26.66 10.33
N HIS A 61 39.87 26.95 11.49
CA HIS A 61 41.20 26.51 11.93
C HIS A 61 41.22 25.14 12.61
N ASP A 62 40.15 24.35 12.52
CA ASP A 62 40.08 23.04 13.17
C ASP A 62 40.08 21.94 12.11
N GLU A 63 41.15 21.12 12.11
CA GLU A 63 41.21 19.86 11.35
C GLU A 63 40.03 18.95 11.76
N PRO A 64 39.31 18.35 10.81
CA PRO A 64 38.20 17.47 11.13
C PRO A 64 38.73 16.13 11.67
N ASP A 65 38.04 15.59 12.69
CA ASP A 65 38.21 14.19 13.13
C ASP A 65 38.00 13.24 11.94
N GLU A 66 39.09 12.72 11.38
CA GLU A 66 39.13 11.79 10.25
C GLU A 66 38.34 10.47 10.49
N ALA A 67 37.94 10.20 11.74
CA ALA A 67 37.32 8.94 12.15
C ALA A 67 35.91 8.69 11.56
N ASN A 68 35.12 9.73 11.28
CA ASN A 68 33.78 9.59 10.68
C ASN A 68 33.77 9.63 9.14
N LEU A 69 34.92 9.91 8.50
CA LEU A 69 35.03 10.25 7.08
C LEU A 69 35.19 9.04 6.13
N LYS A 70 35.31 7.83 6.68
CA LYS A 70 35.65 6.58 5.97
C LYS A 70 34.51 5.56 5.93
N SER A 71 33.25 5.97 5.88
CA SER A 71 32.21 5.02 5.44
C SER A 71 32.41 4.78 3.95
N ASN A 72 32.58 3.51 3.55
CA ASN A 72 32.83 3.10 2.17
C ASN A 72 31.65 3.48 1.25
N ILE A 73 31.65 4.70 0.71
CA ILE A 73 30.65 5.20 -0.28
C ILE A 73 30.65 4.33 -1.55
N GLY A 74 31.71 3.55 -1.79
CA GLY A 74 31.84 2.63 -2.93
C GLY A 74 30.89 1.43 -2.94
N ASN A 75 30.13 1.18 -1.86
CA ASN A 75 29.29 -0.03 -1.73
C ASN A 75 27.77 0.26 -1.70
N ILE A 76 27.31 1.46 -2.08
CA ILE A 76 25.87 1.76 -2.13
C ILE A 76 25.27 1.09 -3.38
N GLU A 77 24.76 -0.13 -3.20
CA GLU A 77 24.13 -0.90 -4.26
C GLU A 77 22.60 -0.81 -4.18
N LEU A 78 21.96 -0.63 -5.33
CA LEU A 78 20.52 -0.82 -5.48
C LEU A 78 20.28 -2.27 -5.88
N ILE A 79 19.82 -3.08 -4.92
CA ILE A 79 19.63 -4.51 -5.11
C ILE A 79 18.39 -4.73 -6.01
N GLU A 80 18.49 -5.69 -6.94
CA GLU A 80 17.40 -6.11 -7.84
C GLU A 80 16.87 -5.03 -8.81
N SER A 81 17.70 -4.04 -9.16
CA SER A 81 17.41 -3.08 -10.24
C SER A 81 18.21 -3.41 -11.52
N PRO A 82 17.60 -3.35 -12.71
CA PRO A 82 18.33 -3.48 -13.98
C PRO A 82 19.18 -2.25 -14.31
N GLU A 83 18.93 -1.10 -13.66
CA GLU A 83 19.66 0.16 -13.88
C GLU A 83 20.59 0.48 -12.69
N PRO A 84 21.85 0.89 -12.93
CA PRO A 84 22.76 1.36 -11.87
C PRO A 84 22.20 2.56 -11.10
N LEU A 85 22.44 2.61 -9.78
CA LEU A 85 21.97 3.69 -8.89
C LEU A 85 22.28 5.10 -9.42
N MET A 86 23.51 5.31 -9.90
CA MET A 86 23.93 6.61 -10.43
C MET A 86 23.12 7.04 -11.65
N HIS A 87 22.70 6.11 -12.51
CA HIS A 87 21.85 6.45 -13.66
C HIS A 87 20.48 6.95 -13.20
N ILE A 88 19.90 6.34 -12.16
CA ILE A 88 18.63 6.77 -11.57
C ILE A 88 18.78 8.17 -10.97
N ILE A 89 19.83 8.41 -10.19
CA ILE A 89 20.12 9.73 -9.59
C ILE A 89 20.28 10.80 -10.69
N TYR A 90 21.05 10.53 -11.74
CA TYR A 90 21.22 11.46 -12.85
C TYR A 90 19.93 11.70 -13.63
N LYS A 91 19.11 10.67 -13.83
CA LYS A 91 17.79 10.79 -14.49
C LYS A 91 16.87 11.71 -13.70
N ILE A 92 16.82 11.54 -12.37
CA ILE A 92 16.05 12.41 -11.47
C ILE A 92 16.61 13.84 -11.49
N ALA A 93 17.93 14.00 -11.40
CA ALA A 93 18.58 15.32 -11.43
C ALA A 93 18.28 16.05 -12.74
N HIS A 94 18.38 15.34 -13.87
CA HIS A 94 18.04 15.87 -15.18
C HIS A 94 16.57 16.31 -15.24
N GLU A 95 15.65 15.50 -14.70
CA GLU A 95 14.24 15.84 -14.63
C GLU A 95 13.94 17.08 -13.75
N MET A 96 14.66 17.21 -12.63
CA MET A 96 14.57 18.39 -11.77
C MET A 96 15.09 19.67 -12.46
N LEU A 97 16.14 19.56 -13.28
CA LEU A 97 16.79 20.69 -13.95
C LEU A 97 16.10 21.09 -15.28
N CYS A 98 15.52 20.14 -16.01
CA CYS A 98 14.91 20.37 -17.31
C CYS A 98 13.63 21.23 -17.23
N LYS A 99 13.66 22.40 -17.87
CA LYS A 99 12.48 23.22 -18.15
C LYS A 99 11.97 22.91 -19.56
N CYS A 100 11.32 21.77 -19.75
CA CYS A 100 10.70 21.47 -21.04
C CYS A 100 9.46 22.36 -21.23
N PRO A 101 9.32 23.07 -22.36
CA PRO A 101 8.07 23.77 -22.66
C PRO A 101 6.92 22.76 -22.68
N GLY A 102 5.88 23.00 -21.88
CA GLY A 102 4.73 22.08 -21.72
C GLY A 102 4.73 21.25 -20.42
N LYS A 103 5.84 21.16 -19.66
CA LYS A 103 5.78 20.64 -18.28
C LYS A 103 5.06 21.68 -17.42
N GLY A 104 3.87 21.34 -16.93
CA GLY A 104 2.94 22.21 -16.20
C GLY A 104 3.51 22.83 -14.93
N ASP A 105 2.62 23.23 -14.01
CA ASP A 105 3.01 23.86 -12.75
C ASP A 105 3.97 22.99 -11.88
N LEU A 106 4.47 23.57 -10.78
CA LEU A 106 5.35 22.87 -9.85
C LEU A 106 4.74 21.56 -9.32
N HIS A 107 3.42 21.49 -9.12
CA HIS A 107 2.76 20.28 -8.63
C HIS A 107 2.83 19.16 -9.67
N THR A 108 2.53 19.48 -10.93
CA THR A 108 2.62 18.53 -12.05
C THR A 108 4.01 17.93 -12.17
N ARG A 109 5.06 18.77 -12.06
CA ARG A 109 6.45 18.30 -12.08
C ARG A 109 6.81 17.45 -10.87
N THR A 110 6.31 17.79 -9.67
CA THR A 110 6.49 16.96 -8.47
C THR A 110 5.83 15.60 -8.64
N MET A 111 4.59 15.54 -9.15
CA MET A 111 3.89 14.27 -9.39
C MET A 111 4.63 13.40 -10.41
N ALA A 112 5.17 13.97 -11.48
CA ALA A 112 5.98 13.23 -12.45
C ALA A 112 7.25 12.60 -11.82
N LEU A 113 7.85 13.25 -10.81
CA LEU A 113 8.95 12.66 -10.04
C LEU A 113 8.46 11.49 -9.17
N PHE A 114 7.27 11.59 -8.58
CA PHE A 114 6.66 10.48 -7.84
C PHE A 114 6.34 9.29 -8.74
N ASP A 115 5.88 9.53 -9.96
CA ASP A 115 5.61 8.48 -10.95
C ASP A 115 6.92 7.78 -11.36
N LEU A 116 7.99 8.55 -11.60
CA LEU A 116 9.33 8.02 -11.88
C LEU A 116 9.88 7.17 -10.71
N LEU A 117 9.56 7.56 -9.48
CA LEU A 117 9.98 6.91 -8.25
C LEU A 117 8.97 5.88 -7.73
N GLY A 118 7.91 5.58 -8.47
CA GLY A 118 6.75 4.82 -7.99
C GLY A 118 7.09 3.45 -7.42
N SER A 119 8.10 2.79 -8.00
CA SER A 119 8.59 1.47 -7.59
C SER A 119 9.40 1.44 -6.29
N HIS A 120 9.73 2.60 -5.72
CA HIS A 120 10.54 2.68 -4.51
C HIS A 120 9.67 2.92 -3.27
N ARG A 121 10.15 2.46 -2.10
CA ARG A 121 9.60 2.80 -0.78
C ARG A 121 9.76 4.29 -0.47
N TRP A 122 8.96 4.84 0.45
CA TRP A 122 8.93 6.29 0.71
C TRP A 122 10.28 6.86 1.10
N ASP A 123 11.02 6.17 1.96
CA ASP A 123 12.40 6.50 2.36
C ASP A 123 13.34 6.57 1.14
N ALA A 124 13.29 5.58 0.26
CA ALA A 124 14.11 5.54 -0.94
C ALA A 124 13.73 6.64 -1.94
N LYS A 125 12.43 6.96 -2.09
CA LYS A 125 11.97 8.07 -2.96
C LYS A 125 12.58 9.40 -2.51
N VAL A 126 12.52 9.70 -1.21
CA VAL A 126 13.05 10.96 -0.68
C VAL A 126 14.58 10.99 -0.71
N ALA A 127 15.25 9.88 -0.38
CA ALA A 127 16.70 9.77 -0.42
C ALA A 127 17.25 9.98 -1.85
N LEU A 128 16.64 9.35 -2.85
CA LEU A 128 17.02 9.52 -4.26
C LEU A 128 16.80 10.95 -4.76
N ALA A 129 15.68 11.59 -4.38
CA ALA A 129 15.40 12.97 -4.76
C ALA A 129 16.39 13.96 -4.13
N ILE A 130 16.72 13.77 -2.85
CA ILE A 130 17.73 14.58 -2.16
C ILE A 130 19.12 14.32 -2.75
N ALA A 131 19.46 13.08 -3.09
CA ALA A 131 20.71 12.75 -3.75
C ALA A 131 20.85 13.44 -5.11
N ALA A 132 19.82 13.42 -5.94
CA ALA A 132 19.81 14.11 -7.23
C ALA A 132 20.01 15.63 -7.08
N PHE A 133 19.38 16.24 -6.07
CA PHE A 133 19.62 17.64 -5.73
C PHE A 133 21.07 17.88 -5.27
N ALA A 134 21.59 17.05 -4.35
CA ALA A 134 22.95 17.17 -3.83
C ALA A 134 24.01 16.98 -4.92
N THR A 135 23.80 16.08 -5.88
CA THR A 135 24.67 15.94 -7.06
C THR A 135 24.71 17.24 -7.87
N SER A 136 23.55 17.84 -8.12
CA SER A 136 23.44 19.10 -8.88
C SER A 136 24.10 20.27 -8.16
N TYR A 137 23.90 20.36 -6.84
CA TYR A 137 24.51 21.41 -6.00
C TYR A 137 26.00 21.21 -5.79
N GLY A 138 26.44 19.97 -5.58
CA GLY A 138 27.83 19.60 -5.40
C GLY A 138 28.66 19.92 -6.65
N GLU A 139 28.13 19.62 -7.85
CA GLU A 139 28.79 19.98 -9.10
C GLU A 139 28.94 21.50 -9.25
N PHE A 140 27.86 22.27 -9.00
CA PHE A 140 27.91 23.73 -9.00
C PHE A 140 28.95 24.27 -8.01
N SER A 141 28.95 23.75 -6.78
CA SER A 141 29.82 24.21 -5.71
C SER A 141 31.28 23.87 -6.00
N LEU A 142 31.57 22.67 -6.50
CA LEU A 142 32.92 22.23 -6.86
C LEU A 142 33.53 23.12 -7.95
N ILE A 143 32.77 23.42 -9.01
CA ILE A 143 33.22 24.33 -10.07
C ILE A 143 33.53 25.71 -9.49
N MET A 144 32.68 26.20 -8.59
CA MET A 144 32.88 27.51 -7.96
C MET A 144 34.10 27.56 -7.05
N GLN A 145 34.33 26.50 -6.27
CA GLN A 145 35.48 26.37 -5.37
C GLN A 145 36.81 26.26 -6.11
N LEU A 146 36.84 25.51 -7.22
CA LEU A 146 38.07 25.31 -8.00
C LEU A 146 38.39 26.48 -8.93
N ARG A 147 37.43 27.37 -9.17
CA ARG A 147 37.57 28.51 -10.10
C ARG A 147 38.78 29.41 -9.84
N PRO A 148 39.15 29.75 -8.58
CA PRO A 148 40.34 30.56 -8.31
C PRO A 148 41.67 29.83 -8.56
N HIS A 149 41.65 28.50 -8.59
CA HIS A 149 42.86 27.66 -8.56
C HIS A 149 43.06 26.82 -9.82
N SER A 150 42.06 26.71 -10.70
CA SER A 150 42.08 25.83 -11.86
C SER A 150 41.57 26.51 -13.14
N PRO A 151 42.38 26.63 -14.20
CA PRO A 151 41.92 27.19 -15.49
C PRO A 151 40.86 26.31 -16.17
N LEU A 152 40.84 25.00 -15.89
CA LEU A 152 39.80 24.10 -16.35
C LEU A 152 38.45 24.46 -15.70
N ALA A 153 38.43 24.73 -14.39
CA ALA A 153 37.23 25.15 -13.69
C ALA A 153 36.69 26.49 -14.22
N VAL A 154 37.56 27.44 -14.57
CA VAL A 154 37.17 28.69 -15.25
C VAL A 154 36.50 28.41 -16.59
N SER A 155 37.07 27.52 -17.41
CA SER A 155 36.54 27.15 -18.72
C SER A 155 35.18 26.46 -18.62
N VAL A 156 35.03 25.50 -17.70
CA VAL A 156 33.77 24.80 -17.42
C VAL A 156 32.71 25.79 -16.90
N ALA A 157 33.10 26.70 -16.01
CA ALA A 157 32.19 27.70 -15.47
C ALA A 157 31.69 28.67 -16.55
N ASN A 158 32.56 29.06 -17.48
CA ASN A 158 32.18 29.90 -18.62
C ASN A 158 31.25 29.15 -19.59
N LEU A 159 31.54 27.87 -19.87
CA LEU A 159 30.68 27.01 -20.70
C LEU A 159 29.28 26.88 -20.10
N LYS A 160 29.19 26.73 -18.77
CA LYS A 160 27.93 26.67 -18.01
C LYS A 160 27.34 28.05 -17.66
N GLN A 161 27.95 29.14 -18.12
CA GLN A 161 27.50 30.53 -17.91
C GLN A 161 27.38 30.95 -16.43
N LEU A 162 28.20 30.38 -15.53
CA LEU A 162 28.14 30.65 -14.10
C LEU A 162 28.60 32.08 -13.74
N PRO A 163 27.92 32.77 -12.81
CA PRO A 163 28.27 34.14 -12.40
C PRO A 163 29.67 34.21 -11.77
N SER A 164 30.38 35.31 -12.02
CA SER A 164 31.77 35.50 -11.56
C SER A 164 31.89 35.92 -10.10
N ASN A 165 30.84 36.53 -9.52
CA ASN A 165 30.85 37.07 -8.16
C ASN A 165 29.83 36.35 -7.26
N MET A 166 30.32 35.57 -6.29
CA MET A 166 29.51 34.81 -5.34
C MET A 166 28.90 35.64 -4.19
N SER A 167 29.44 36.84 -3.93
CA SER A 167 29.02 37.67 -2.78
C SER A 167 27.52 37.99 -2.78
N MET A 168 26.92 38.14 -3.97
CA MET A 168 25.50 38.45 -4.14
C MET A 168 24.57 37.23 -3.99
N LEU A 169 25.12 36.01 -3.98
CA LEU A 169 24.37 34.76 -3.85
C LEU A 169 24.39 34.17 -2.42
N LYS A 170 25.25 34.70 -1.54
CA LYS A 170 25.40 34.22 -0.15
C LYS A 170 24.09 34.04 0.62
N PRO A 171 23.12 35.00 0.60
CA PRO A 171 21.87 34.82 1.32
C PRO A 171 21.00 33.67 0.78
N GLN A 172 21.02 33.46 -0.54
CA GLN A 172 20.26 32.39 -1.19
C GLN A 172 20.89 31.02 -0.93
N LEU A 173 22.23 30.93 -0.97
CA LEU A 173 22.97 29.72 -0.61
C LEU A 173 22.77 29.35 0.86
N LYS A 174 22.75 30.34 1.77
CA LYS A 174 22.45 30.13 3.19
C LYS A 174 21.03 29.60 3.40
N ALA A 175 20.05 30.17 2.72
CA ALA A 175 18.65 29.69 2.81
C ALA A 175 18.51 28.26 2.24
N LEU A 176 19.17 27.96 1.12
CA LEU A 176 19.19 26.62 0.53
C LEU A 176 19.86 25.59 1.46
N ARG A 177 20.94 25.97 2.15
CA ARG A 177 21.61 25.12 3.15
C ARG A 177 20.69 24.78 4.33
N LEU A 178 19.97 25.78 4.86
CA LEU A 178 19.01 25.55 5.93
C LEU A 178 17.89 24.61 5.48
N LEU A 179 17.34 24.85 4.30
CA LEU A 179 16.30 24.00 3.72
C LEU A 179 16.78 22.57 3.48
N PHE A 180 18.01 22.39 2.98
CA PHE A 180 18.63 21.08 2.83
C PHE A 180 18.76 20.35 4.17
N LYS A 181 19.26 21.02 5.21
CA LYS A 181 19.35 20.43 6.56
C LYS A 181 17.99 19.92 7.03
N THR A 182 16.94 20.73 6.87
CA THR A 182 15.57 20.31 7.23
C THR A 182 15.08 19.14 6.39
N MET A 183 15.36 19.09 5.09
CA MET A 183 15.00 17.94 4.24
C MET A 183 15.71 16.65 4.69
N VAL A 184 16.98 16.73 5.10
CA VAL A 184 17.75 15.59 5.61
C VAL A 184 17.19 15.12 6.95
N ASP A 185 16.94 16.03 7.89
CA ASP A 185 16.40 15.68 9.22
C ASP A 185 15.03 14.97 9.09
N LEU A 186 14.16 15.46 8.20
CA LEU A 186 12.87 14.80 7.92
C LEU A 186 13.03 13.47 7.18
N THR A 187 14.05 13.33 6.34
CA THR A 187 14.33 12.07 5.66
C THR A 187 14.82 11.01 6.63
N LYS A 188 15.64 11.37 7.62
CA LYS A 188 16.03 10.49 8.73
C LYS A 188 14.80 9.97 9.47
N CYS A 189 13.86 10.86 9.79
CA CYS A 189 12.58 10.49 10.38
C CYS A 189 11.76 9.49 9.54
N ILE A 190 11.72 9.66 8.20
CA ILE A 190 11.03 8.71 7.30
C ILE A 190 11.77 7.37 7.25
N ILE A 191 13.10 7.37 7.16
CA ILE A 191 13.93 6.15 7.15
C ILE A 191 13.70 5.36 8.45
N GLU A 192 13.77 6.03 9.60
CA GLU A 192 13.52 5.41 10.90
C GLU A 192 12.14 4.77 10.95
N PHE A 193 11.09 5.46 10.49
CA PHE A 193 9.74 4.91 10.45
C PHE A 193 9.61 3.70 9.52
N GLU A 194 10.15 3.78 8.30
CA GLU A 194 10.12 2.69 7.32
C GLU A 194 10.95 1.48 7.79
N ALA A 195 11.97 1.70 8.62
CA ALA A 195 12.78 0.64 9.22
C ALA A 195 12.10 -0.07 10.41
N LEU A 196 11.05 0.52 11.00
CA LEU A 196 10.35 -0.10 12.13
C LEU A 196 9.70 -1.43 11.69
N PRO A 197 9.97 -2.54 12.41
CA PRO A 197 9.20 -3.77 12.23
C PRO A 197 7.72 -3.46 12.44
N ILE A 198 6.86 -4.00 11.58
CA ILE A 198 5.39 -3.73 11.49
C ILE A 198 4.60 -4.02 12.78
N VAL A 199 5.27 -4.45 13.83
CA VAL A 199 4.65 -4.49 15.14
C VAL A 199 5.02 -3.23 15.86
N TYR A 200 4.22 -2.23 15.52
CA TYR A 200 4.02 -1.04 16.30
C TYR A 200 3.66 -1.46 17.73
N VAL A 201 4.69 -1.58 18.56
CA VAL A 201 4.62 -1.80 19.99
C VAL A 201 3.75 -0.68 20.57
N GLY A 202 2.46 -0.94 20.71
CA GLY A 202 1.48 -0.05 21.36
C GLY A 202 0.71 0.96 20.51
N LEU A 203 1.00 1.20 19.22
CA LEU A 203 0.18 2.17 18.45
C LEU A 203 -1.14 1.53 17.95
N ASP A 204 -2.23 2.27 18.14
CA ASP A 204 -3.54 1.97 17.54
C ASP A 204 -3.49 2.17 16.02
N ILE A 205 -4.35 1.46 15.28
CA ILE A 205 -4.47 1.55 13.81
C ILE A 205 -4.74 2.99 13.37
N ASP A 206 -5.54 3.72 14.13
CA ASP A 206 -5.89 5.11 13.82
C ASP A 206 -4.66 6.03 13.94
N ASN A 207 -3.80 5.80 14.94
CA ASN A 207 -2.54 6.52 15.09
C ASN A 207 -1.56 6.17 13.96
N LEU A 208 -1.55 4.91 13.52
CA LEU A 208 -0.74 4.47 12.40
C LEU A 208 -1.16 5.13 11.08
N ALA A 209 -2.46 5.17 10.79
CA ALA A 209 -2.99 5.82 9.59
C ALA A 209 -2.67 7.32 9.57
N ALA A 210 -2.76 8.00 10.73
CA ALA A 210 -2.37 9.39 10.86
C ALA A 210 -0.86 9.59 10.58
N MET A 211 0.01 8.75 11.15
CA MET A 211 1.46 8.81 10.90
C MET A 211 1.82 8.57 9.42
N LYS A 212 1.24 7.55 8.80
CA LYS A 212 1.41 7.27 7.36
C LYS A 212 1.02 8.47 6.50
N SER A 213 -0.13 9.09 6.79
CA SER A 213 -0.59 10.29 6.09
C SER A 213 0.42 11.44 6.20
N GLU A 214 0.99 11.66 7.38
CA GLU A 214 2.03 12.68 7.59
C GLU A 214 3.32 12.36 6.82
N ILE A 215 3.70 11.08 6.70
CA ILE A 215 4.86 10.66 5.88
C ILE A 215 4.64 10.98 4.42
N TYR A 216 3.45 10.72 3.88
CA TYR A 216 3.15 10.94 2.46
C TYR A 216 3.19 12.44 2.13
N ILE A 217 2.61 13.26 3.00
CA ILE A 217 2.65 14.72 2.87
C ILE A 217 4.09 15.22 2.99
N THR A 218 4.84 14.74 3.99
CA THR A 218 6.23 15.14 4.23
C THR A 218 7.13 14.77 3.05
N ALA A 219 7.01 13.54 2.53
CA ALA A 219 7.75 13.08 1.36
C ALA A 219 7.45 13.97 0.13
N TYR A 220 6.18 14.34 -0.06
CA TYR A 220 5.79 15.27 -1.13
C TYR A 220 6.48 16.62 -1.00
N TRP A 221 6.48 17.21 0.19
CA TRP A 221 7.13 18.50 0.41
C TRP A 221 8.65 18.44 0.29
N ILE A 222 9.30 17.34 0.70
CA ILE A 222 10.73 17.12 0.50
C ILE A 222 11.05 17.09 -1.00
N ILE A 223 10.38 16.25 -1.78
CA ILE A 223 10.65 16.09 -3.22
C ILE A 223 10.34 17.38 -3.98
N ARG A 224 9.23 18.05 -3.66
CA ARG A 224 8.89 19.37 -4.22
C ARG A 224 9.95 20.41 -3.90
N SER A 225 10.51 20.39 -2.70
CA SER A 225 11.53 21.35 -2.28
C SER A 225 12.88 21.08 -2.92
N ALA A 226 13.30 19.82 -3.02
CA ALA A 226 14.46 19.42 -3.80
C ALA A 226 14.35 19.88 -5.27
N LEU A 227 13.19 19.69 -5.89
CA LEU A 227 12.88 20.18 -7.24
C LEU A 227 13.01 21.71 -7.37
N VAL A 228 12.47 22.46 -6.41
CA VAL A 228 12.55 23.93 -6.39
C VAL A 228 14.00 24.37 -6.20
N CYS A 229 14.74 23.77 -5.27
CA CYS A 229 16.16 24.07 -5.04
C CYS A 229 17.00 23.79 -6.29
N SER A 230 16.82 22.65 -6.96
CA SER A 230 17.47 22.34 -8.24
C SER A 230 17.15 23.38 -9.31
N SER A 231 15.89 23.80 -9.42
CA SER A 231 15.46 24.83 -10.37
C SER A 231 16.09 26.21 -10.07
N GLN A 232 16.37 26.52 -8.80
CA GLN A 232 17.08 27.73 -8.41
C GLN A 232 18.54 27.66 -8.80
N ILE A 233 19.23 26.52 -8.63
CA ILE A 233 20.60 26.33 -9.11
C ILE A 233 20.66 26.65 -10.61
N THR A 234 19.77 26.09 -11.43
CA THR A 234 19.69 26.45 -12.86
C THR A 234 19.41 27.93 -13.10
N SER A 235 18.54 28.55 -12.30
CA SER A 235 18.28 29.99 -12.40
C SER A 235 19.51 30.82 -12.06
N LEU A 236 20.37 30.36 -11.15
CA LEU A 236 21.65 30.99 -10.83
C LEU A 236 22.65 30.84 -11.98
N MET A 237 22.64 29.68 -12.66
CA MET A 237 23.48 29.41 -13.84
C MET A 237 23.09 30.25 -15.07
N ALA A 238 21.83 30.69 -15.19
CA ALA A 238 21.31 31.38 -16.37
C ALA A 238 21.32 32.93 -16.27
N MET A 239 21.83 33.53 -15.19
CA MET A 239 21.77 34.98 -14.98
C MET A 239 22.90 35.72 -15.73
N LYS A 240 22.53 36.68 -16.57
CA LYS A 240 23.46 37.71 -17.07
C LYS A 240 23.78 38.72 -15.95
N PRO A 241 25.03 39.23 -15.85
CA PRO A 241 25.47 40.10 -14.76
C PRO A 241 24.67 41.41 -14.60
N GLU A 242 23.95 41.85 -15.62
CA GLU A 242 23.22 43.13 -15.66
C GLU A 242 21.80 43.08 -15.03
N GLN A 243 21.22 41.90 -14.78
CA GLN A 243 19.84 41.75 -14.27
C GLN A 243 19.76 41.49 -12.75
N VAL A 244 20.89 41.62 -12.05
CA VAL A 244 21.08 41.13 -10.67
C VAL A 244 20.35 41.98 -9.61
N HIS A 245 20.01 43.25 -9.91
CA HIS A 245 19.52 44.20 -8.91
C HIS A 245 18.03 44.10 -8.57
N VAL A 246 17.17 43.59 -9.47
CA VAL A 246 15.70 43.63 -9.30
C VAL A 246 15.13 42.32 -8.70
N LEU A 247 15.87 41.21 -8.72
CA LEU A 247 15.35 39.89 -8.34
C LEU A 247 15.84 39.34 -6.98
N THR A 248 16.89 39.91 -6.40
CA THR A 248 17.57 39.38 -5.18
C THR A 248 16.73 39.53 -3.90
N CYS A 249 15.79 40.48 -3.83
CA CYS A 249 14.94 40.69 -2.65
C CYS A 249 13.54 40.03 -2.75
N HIS A 250 12.94 40.01 -3.96
CA HIS A 250 11.59 39.46 -4.14
C HIS A 250 11.56 37.92 -4.25
N LYS A 251 12.58 37.28 -4.87
CA LYS A 251 12.65 35.81 -5.00
C LYS A 251 13.21 35.12 -3.76
N SER A 252 14.11 35.75 -3.00
CA SER A 252 14.66 35.18 -1.76
C SER A 252 13.61 35.08 -0.64
N LYS A 253 12.75 36.10 -0.46
CA LYS A 253 11.55 36.01 0.39
C LYS A 253 10.58 34.92 -0.08
N LYS A 254 10.42 34.74 -1.40
CA LYS A 254 9.57 33.68 -1.97
C LYS A 254 10.16 32.26 -1.78
N MET A 255 11.47 32.15 -1.58
CA MET A 255 12.19 30.89 -1.33
C MET A 255 12.11 30.44 0.14
N LEU A 256 12.19 31.38 1.10
CA LEU A 256 11.86 31.11 2.50
C LEU A 256 10.35 30.90 2.73
N ASN A 257 9.50 31.44 1.85
CA ASN A 257 8.05 31.28 1.92
C ASN A 257 7.53 30.03 1.19
N LEU A 258 8.39 29.14 0.69
CA LEU A 258 7.94 27.79 0.35
C LEU A 258 7.92 27.04 1.69
N PRO A 259 6.75 26.88 2.33
CA PRO A 259 6.74 26.15 3.58
C PRO A 259 7.14 24.74 3.20
N LEU A 260 8.30 24.29 3.66
CA LEU A 260 8.40 22.89 4.07
C LEU A 260 7.32 22.81 5.14
N TYR A 261 6.14 22.28 4.78
CA TYR A 261 5.14 21.98 5.77
C TYR A 261 5.78 20.89 6.62
N VAL A 262 6.32 21.30 7.76
CA VAL A 262 6.85 20.40 8.77
C VAL A 262 5.74 20.27 9.78
N PRO A 263 5.01 19.16 9.80
CA PRO A 263 4.11 18.89 10.90
C PRO A 263 4.98 18.82 12.15
N MET A 264 4.89 19.82 13.04
CA MET A 264 5.59 19.78 14.34
C MET A 264 5.21 18.51 15.15
N SER A 265 4.06 17.92 14.84
CA SER A 265 3.62 16.60 15.27
C SER A 265 4.61 15.49 14.88
N PHE A 266 5.16 15.49 13.67
CA PHE A 266 6.05 14.45 13.16
C PHE A 266 7.41 14.43 13.90
N LEU A 267 8.01 15.60 14.13
CA LEU A 267 9.29 15.73 14.85
C LEU A 267 9.16 15.42 16.35
N HIS A 268 8.04 15.76 16.99
CA HIS A 268 7.82 15.46 18.41
C HIS A 268 7.48 13.98 18.65
N MET A 269 6.93 13.28 17.65
CA MET A 269 6.51 11.88 17.77
C MET A 269 7.67 10.88 17.60
N LEU A 270 8.72 11.26 16.86
CA LEU A 270 9.91 10.44 16.61
C LEU A 270 11.08 10.73 17.58
N SER A 271 10.97 11.75 18.44
CA SER A 271 11.91 11.98 19.56
C SER A 271 11.82 10.83 20.60
N PRO A 272 12.90 10.54 21.35
CA PRO A 272 13.54 9.22 21.53
C PRO A 272 12.74 8.20 22.38
N ASN A 273 11.55 7.80 21.94
CA ASN A 273 10.89 6.59 22.44
C ASN A 273 11.40 5.30 21.75
N THR A 274 12.37 5.41 20.83
CA THR A 274 13.04 4.29 20.16
C THR A 274 13.95 3.47 21.08
N SER A 275 14.27 3.96 22.28
CA SER A 275 15.10 3.26 23.29
C SER A 275 14.45 2.01 23.90
N LYS A 276 13.23 1.63 23.50
CA LYS A 276 12.53 0.41 23.96
C LYS A 276 12.21 -0.61 22.87
N LEU A 277 12.70 -0.41 21.64
CA LEU A 277 12.31 -1.22 20.47
C LEU A 277 13.39 -2.18 19.95
N ASN A 278 14.38 -2.52 20.79
CA ASN A 278 15.22 -3.68 20.57
C ASN A 278 14.82 -4.78 21.54
N ASN A 279 13.87 -5.63 21.13
CA ASN A 279 13.75 -7.02 21.56
C ASN A 279 12.81 -7.78 20.60
N SER A 280 13.46 -8.56 19.72
CA SER A 280 13.00 -9.66 18.85
C SER A 280 11.71 -9.50 18.00
N ALA A 281 11.87 -9.68 16.69
CA ALA A 281 10.78 -9.82 15.71
C ALA A 281 9.74 -10.91 16.06
N THR A 282 10.12 -11.89 16.87
CA THR A 282 9.20 -12.92 17.40
C THR A 282 8.19 -12.39 18.41
N SER A 283 8.60 -11.51 19.33
CA SER A 283 7.67 -10.88 20.29
C SER A 283 6.63 -10.01 19.58
N ALA A 284 7.04 -9.46 18.45
CA ALA A 284 6.22 -8.66 17.59
C ALA A 284 5.06 -9.48 16.98
N GLU A 285 5.35 -10.57 16.28
CA GLU A 285 4.31 -11.40 15.63
C GLU A 285 3.27 -11.92 16.64
N ASP A 286 3.72 -12.33 17.83
CA ASP A 286 2.84 -12.77 18.92
C ASP A 286 1.89 -11.66 19.37
N GLN A 287 2.37 -10.42 19.47
CA GLN A 287 1.53 -9.28 19.83
C GLN A 287 0.49 -8.98 18.76
N LEU A 288 0.84 -9.07 17.48
CA LEU A 288 -0.11 -8.86 16.38
C LEU A 288 -1.18 -9.97 16.38
N HIS A 289 -0.77 -11.21 16.60
CA HIS A 289 -1.70 -12.33 16.74
C HIS A 289 -2.69 -12.12 17.91
N GLN A 290 -2.20 -11.68 19.08
CA GLN A 290 -3.07 -11.34 20.23
C GLN A 290 -3.99 -10.14 19.93
N LYS A 291 -3.51 -9.14 19.19
CA LYS A 291 -4.36 -8.02 18.72
C LYS A 291 -5.47 -8.52 17.80
N LEU A 292 -5.18 -9.42 16.85
CA LEU A 292 -6.19 -10.03 15.98
C LEU A 292 -7.24 -10.79 16.79
N LEU A 293 -6.83 -11.64 17.73
CA LEU A 293 -7.76 -12.34 18.63
C LEU A 293 -8.68 -11.39 19.39
N ASN A 294 -8.12 -10.31 19.94
CA ASN A 294 -8.90 -9.31 20.68
C ASN A 294 -9.79 -8.48 19.75
N LEU A 295 -9.38 -8.27 18.50
CA LEU A 295 -10.15 -7.53 17.51
C LEU A 295 -11.43 -8.28 17.14
N PHE A 296 -11.34 -9.59 16.87
CA PHE A 296 -12.50 -10.41 16.50
C PHE A 296 -13.44 -10.74 17.67
N LYS A 297 -13.00 -10.54 18.92
CA LYS A 297 -13.87 -10.63 20.12
C LYS A 297 -14.78 -9.42 20.33
N LYS A 298 -14.47 -8.28 19.70
CA LYS A 298 -15.19 -7.01 19.89
C LYS A 298 -16.07 -6.72 18.68
N SER A 299 -17.23 -6.13 18.91
CA SER A 299 -18.04 -5.54 17.84
C SER A 299 -17.52 -4.14 17.53
N HIS A 300 -17.40 -3.81 16.24
CA HIS A 300 -16.90 -2.51 15.77
C HIS A 300 -18.02 -1.71 15.13
N ILE A 301 -17.80 -0.40 14.97
CA ILE A 301 -18.74 0.50 14.28
C ILE A 301 -18.82 0.14 12.78
N GLY A 302 -17.70 -0.30 12.20
CA GLY A 302 -17.60 -0.74 10.82
C GLY A 302 -16.45 -1.73 10.61
N ASN A 303 -16.44 -2.39 9.46
CA ASN A 303 -15.47 -3.44 9.10
C ASN A 303 -14.05 -2.93 8.79
N GLN A 304 -13.84 -1.61 8.70
CA GLN A 304 -12.59 -1.01 8.26
C GLN A 304 -11.39 -1.39 9.14
N LYS A 305 -11.53 -1.32 10.48
CA LYS A 305 -10.43 -1.66 11.40
C LYS A 305 -9.97 -3.11 11.27
N VAL A 306 -10.91 -4.01 11.01
CA VAL A 306 -10.64 -5.45 10.77
C VAL A 306 -9.91 -5.64 9.45
N LEU A 307 -10.44 -5.09 8.37
CA LEU A 307 -9.85 -5.22 7.03
C LEU A 307 -8.47 -4.55 6.94
N GLN A 308 -8.26 -3.42 7.62
CA GLN A 308 -6.96 -2.77 7.72
C GLN A 308 -5.94 -3.66 8.44
N MET A 309 -6.33 -4.31 9.55
CA MET A 309 -5.43 -5.21 10.27
C MET A 309 -5.09 -6.47 9.46
N LEU A 310 -6.01 -6.97 8.65
CA LEU A 310 -5.78 -8.15 7.80
C LEU A 310 -4.91 -7.84 6.58
N PHE A 311 -5.18 -6.74 5.88
CA PHE A 311 -4.64 -6.50 4.54
C PHE A 311 -3.78 -5.24 4.41
N ALA A 312 -4.07 -4.18 5.17
CA ALA A 312 -3.50 -2.84 4.93
C ALA A 312 -2.33 -2.44 5.85
N LEU A 313 -1.70 -3.41 6.52
CA LEU A 313 -0.56 -3.12 7.41
C LEU A 313 0.64 -2.57 6.63
N LYS A 314 0.98 -3.19 5.50
CA LYS A 314 2.12 -2.82 4.65
C LYS A 314 1.74 -2.03 3.41
N ASP A 315 0.55 -2.29 2.87
CA ASP A 315 0.09 -1.75 1.59
C ASP A 315 -1.25 -1.04 1.81
N ASP A 316 -1.32 0.27 1.56
CA ASP A 316 -2.56 1.02 1.76
C ASP A 316 -3.59 0.76 0.65
N MET A 317 -3.15 0.20 -0.48
CA MET A 317 -4.01 -0.25 -1.58
C MET A 317 -3.84 -1.78 -1.78
N PRO A 318 -4.19 -2.59 -0.76
CA PRO A 318 -3.84 -4.00 -0.73
C PRO A 318 -4.71 -4.85 -1.65
N LEU A 319 -5.81 -4.28 -2.18
CA LEU A 319 -6.77 -4.99 -3.02
C LEU A 319 -6.60 -4.60 -4.50
N LYS A 320 -7.06 -5.50 -5.36
CA LYS A 320 -7.14 -5.34 -6.80
C LYS A 320 -8.51 -5.79 -7.28
N ASP A 321 -9.13 -5.02 -8.17
CA ASP A 321 -10.35 -5.45 -8.86
C ASP A 321 -10.00 -6.47 -9.95
N GLY A 322 -10.58 -7.67 -9.90
CA GLY A 322 -10.34 -8.71 -10.90
C GLY A 322 -10.88 -8.35 -12.30
N SER A 323 -11.89 -7.49 -12.38
CA SER A 323 -12.50 -7.06 -13.65
C SER A 323 -11.75 -5.87 -14.25
N THR A 324 -11.57 -4.79 -13.48
CA THR A 324 -10.96 -3.54 -14.00
C THR A 324 -9.44 -3.51 -13.84
N GLN A 325 -8.88 -4.39 -13.01
CA GLN A 325 -7.46 -4.43 -12.64
C GLN A 325 -7.00 -3.21 -11.82
N GLU A 326 -7.95 -2.37 -11.37
CA GLU A 326 -7.68 -1.19 -10.56
C GLU A 326 -7.24 -1.57 -9.15
N ARG A 327 -6.35 -0.74 -8.57
CA ARG A 327 -5.90 -0.90 -7.19
C ARG A 327 -6.92 -0.26 -6.27
N LEU A 328 -7.30 -0.97 -5.22
CA LEU A 328 -8.37 -0.58 -4.31
C LEU A 328 -7.88 -0.59 -2.86
N GLY A 329 -8.35 0.39 -2.09
CA GLY A 329 -8.21 0.41 -0.65
C GLY A 329 -9.31 -0.41 0.01
N VAL A 330 -9.15 -0.72 1.31
CA VAL A 330 -10.19 -1.43 2.08
C VAL A 330 -11.47 -0.59 2.31
N SER A 331 -11.42 0.72 2.04
CA SER A 331 -12.59 1.62 2.06
C SER A 331 -13.67 1.21 1.05
N GLU A 332 -13.31 0.55 -0.05
CA GLU A 332 -14.28 0.04 -1.03
C GLU A 332 -15.22 -1.04 -0.47
N LEU A 333 -14.83 -1.63 0.66
CA LEU A 333 -15.60 -2.63 1.39
C LEU A 333 -16.45 -2.03 2.52
N GLU A 334 -16.42 -0.71 2.71
CA GLU A 334 -17.19 -0.06 3.75
C GLU A 334 -18.68 -0.37 3.62
N SER A 335 -19.32 -0.72 4.74
CA SER A 335 -20.73 -1.09 4.81
C SER A 335 -21.15 -2.35 4.03
N LYS A 336 -20.21 -3.07 3.39
CA LYS A 336 -20.49 -4.32 2.67
C LYS A 336 -20.21 -5.55 3.53
N VAL A 337 -20.91 -6.65 3.25
CA VAL A 337 -20.53 -7.97 3.75
C VAL A 337 -19.32 -8.46 2.96
N ALA A 338 -18.23 -8.85 3.63
CA ALA A 338 -17.00 -9.30 2.97
C ALA A 338 -16.89 -10.82 3.07
N LEU A 339 -16.87 -11.50 1.92
CA LEU A 339 -16.68 -12.95 1.81
C LEU A 339 -15.21 -13.21 1.46
N LEU A 340 -14.43 -13.63 2.44
CA LEU A 340 -13.01 -13.93 2.29
C LEU A 340 -12.86 -15.37 1.78
N LEU A 341 -12.61 -15.53 0.48
CA LEU A 341 -12.27 -16.81 -0.13
C LEU A 341 -10.79 -17.10 0.10
N ILE A 342 -10.50 -17.96 1.07
CA ILE A 342 -9.13 -18.34 1.44
C ILE A 342 -8.82 -19.67 0.80
N SER A 343 -7.78 -19.72 -0.01
CA SER A 343 -7.41 -20.92 -0.77
C SER A 343 -5.90 -20.99 -1.02
N LYS A 344 -5.47 -22.08 -1.65
CA LYS A 344 -4.14 -22.16 -2.26
C LYS A 344 -4.02 -21.19 -3.45
N PRO A 345 -2.81 -20.90 -3.95
CA PRO A 345 -2.62 -20.03 -5.11
C PRO A 345 -3.27 -20.58 -6.40
N ASP A 346 -3.55 -21.88 -6.42
CA ASP A 346 -4.26 -22.57 -7.51
C ASP A 346 -5.80 -22.41 -7.42
N LEU A 347 -6.30 -21.62 -6.46
CA LEU A 347 -7.72 -21.31 -6.21
C LEU A 347 -8.56 -22.57 -5.93
N LEU A 348 -9.62 -22.77 -6.71
CA LEU A 348 -10.57 -23.88 -6.67
C LEU A 348 -10.43 -24.68 -7.98
N PRO A 349 -10.80 -25.98 -8.00
CA PRO A 349 -11.00 -26.70 -9.24
C PRO A 349 -11.89 -25.90 -10.21
N LEU A 350 -11.62 -25.99 -11.51
CA LEU A 350 -12.24 -25.12 -12.52
C LEU A 350 -13.78 -25.20 -12.47
N GLU A 351 -14.32 -26.39 -12.26
CA GLU A 351 -15.76 -26.65 -12.16
C GLU A 351 -16.37 -25.92 -10.96
N GLN A 352 -15.70 -25.97 -9.81
CA GLN A 352 -16.13 -25.28 -8.59
C GLN A 352 -16.01 -23.77 -8.71
N LEU A 353 -14.95 -23.28 -9.35
CA LEU A 353 -14.75 -21.86 -9.61
C LEU A 353 -15.85 -21.32 -10.54
N PHE A 354 -16.12 -22.04 -11.64
CA PHE A 354 -17.18 -21.69 -12.58
C PHE A 354 -18.54 -21.63 -11.86
N PHE A 355 -18.82 -22.66 -11.04
CA PHE A 355 -20.05 -22.69 -10.27
C PHE A 355 -20.16 -21.55 -9.28
N LEU A 356 -19.06 -21.19 -8.62
CA LEU A 356 -19.01 -20.06 -7.69
C LEU A 356 -19.37 -18.76 -8.41
N VAL A 357 -18.78 -18.51 -9.59
CA VAL A 357 -19.09 -17.33 -10.42
C VAL A 357 -20.56 -17.33 -10.84
N ASN A 358 -21.10 -18.47 -11.27
CA ASN A 358 -22.52 -18.58 -11.63
C ASN A 358 -23.44 -18.32 -10.43
N GLN A 359 -23.08 -18.79 -9.23
CA GLN A 359 -23.86 -18.59 -8.00
C GLN A 359 -23.76 -17.17 -7.42
N THR A 360 -22.85 -16.33 -7.92
CA THR A 360 -22.57 -15.03 -7.29
C THR A 360 -22.68 -13.86 -8.25
N TYR A 361 -22.08 -13.94 -9.44
CA TYR A 361 -22.06 -12.86 -10.42
C TYR A 361 -23.10 -13.02 -11.53
N ASP A 362 -23.31 -14.24 -12.03
CA ASP A 362 -24.23 -14.48 -13.17
C ASP A 362 -25.63 -14.91 -12.72
N HIS A 363 -25.87 -14.97 -11.41
CA HIS A 363 -27.12 -15.50 -10.87
C HIS A 363 -28.33 -14.60 -11.22
N PRO A 364 -29.47 -15.15 -11.71
CA PRO A 364 -30.65 -14.37 -12.10
C PRO A 364 -31.30 -13.50 -11.01
N HIS A 365 -30.90 -13.70 -9.75
CA HIS A 365 -31.43 -12.99 -8.59
C HIS A 365 -30.42 -12.03 -7.93
N ARG A 366 -29.28 -11.79 -8.60
CA ARG A 366 -28.21 -10.91 -8.10
C ARG A 366 -28.67 -9.47 -7.88
N GLU A 367 -29.56 -8.94 -8.73
CA GLU A 367 -29.99 -7.53 -8.68
C GLU A 367 -30.47 -7.06 -7.29
N LYS A 368 -31.02 -7.98 -6.48
CA LYS A 368 -31.52 -7.66 -5.13
C LYS A 368 -30.44 -7.43 -4.08
N VAL A 369 -29.23 -7.94 -4.32
CA VAL A 369 -28.10 -7.92 -3.37
C VAL A 369 -26.84 -7.33 -3.98
N GLU A 370 -26.95 -6.80 -5.20
CA GLU A 370 -25.83 -6.22 -5.91
C GLU A 370 -25.21 -5.05 -5.11
N GLY A 371 -23.88 -5.03 -5.04
CA GLY A 371 -23.13 -4.06 -4.24
C GLY A 371 -23.24 -4.22 -2.72
N SER A 372 -24.09 -5.13 -2.21
CA SER A 372 -24.30 -5.35 -0.76
C SER A 372 -23.23 -6.26 -0.12
N TYR A 373 -22.52 -7.03 -0.94
CA TYR A 373 -21.39 -7.85 -0.53
C TYR A 373 -20.27 -7.82 -1.56
N ALA A 374 -19.08 -8.23 -1.15
CA ALA A 374 -17.94 -8.41 -2.05
C ALA A 374 -17.18 -9.70 -1.70
N ILE A 375 -16.70 -10.40 -2.73
CA ILE A 375 -15.84 -11.58 -2.58
C ILE A 375 -14.39 -11.13 -2.71
N ILE A 376 -13.55 -11.49 -1.74
CA ILE A 376 -12.12 -11.18 -1.71
C ILE A 376 -11.35 -12.50 -1.72
N TRP A 377 -10.58 -12.73 -2.78
CA TRP A 377 -9.68 -13.87 -2.85
C TRP A 377 -8.39 -13.59 -2.08
N VAL A 378 -8.12 -14.44 -1.08
CA VAL A 378 -6.96 -14.40 -0.20
C VAL A 378 -6.15 -15.70 -0.40
N PRO A 379 -5.22 -15.74 -1.36
CA PRO A 379 -4.40 -16.91 -1.58
C PRO A 379 -3.31 -17.03 -0.49
N ILE A 380 -3.13 -18.25 0.03
CA ILE A 380 -2.09 -18.60 0.99
C ILE A 380 -1.21 -19.68 0.33
N SER A 381 0.11 -19.44 0.28
CA SER A 381 1.08 -20.41 -0.26
C SER A 381 0.93 -21.78 0.41
N SER A 382 1.16 -22.83 -0.38
CA SER A 382 1.22 -24.20 0.14
C SER A 382 2.52 -24.46 0.90
N SER A 383 3.52 -23.60 0.72
CA SER A 383 4.83 -23.64 1.38
C SER A 383 4.95 -22.54 2.44
N GLU A 384 6.05 -22.51 3.18
CA GLU A 384 6.35 -21.41 4.12
C GLU A 384 6.57 -20.08 3.41
N VAL A 385 7.11 -20.13 2.18
CA VAL A 385 7.40 -18.97 1.34
C VAL A 385 6.79 -19.19 -0.04
N TRP A 386 6.30 -18.11 -0.65
CA TRP A 386 5.80 -18.13 -2.02
C TRP A 386 6.87 -18.58 -3.01
N THR A 387 6.51 -19.54 -3.87
CA THR A 387 7.39 -19.99 -4.95
C THR A 387 7.10 -19.24 -6.26
N ASN A 388 8.10 -19.15 -7.14
CA ASN A 388 7.92 -18.56 -8.49
C ASN A 388 6.79 -19.24 -9.30
N ALA A 389 6.55 -20.54 -9.06
CA ALA A 389 5.46 -21.27 -9.72
C ALA A 389 4.09 -20.83 -9.20
N GLU A 390 3.94 -20.69 -7.88
CA GLU A 390 2.72 -20.18 -7.26
C GLU A 390 2.42 -18.74 -7.67
N GLU A 391 3.43 -17.89 -7.71
CA GLU A 391 3.29 -16.50 -8.15
C GLU A 391 2.80 -16.42 -9.61
N LYS A 392 3.40 -17.20 -10.52
CA LYS A 392 2.96 -17.26 -11.92
C LYS A 392 1.51 -17.72 -12.06
N ARG A 393 1.09 -18.73 -11.29
CA ARG A 393 -0.28 -19.25 -11.32
C ARG A 393 -1.27 -18.23 -10.75
N PHE A 394 -0.93 -17.61 -9.63
CA PHE A 394 -1.72 -16.51 -9.06
C PHE A 394 -1.91 -15.40 -10.08
N ASN A 395 -0.83 -14.93 -10.71
CA ASN A 395 -0.91 -13.87 -11.72
C ASN A 395 -1.81 -14.25 -12.89
N PHE A 396 -1.75 -15.50 -13.38
CA PHE A 396 -2.63 -16.00 -14.43
C PHE A 396 -4.12 -15.98 -14.02
N LEU A 397 -4.44 -16.55 -12.86
CA LEU A 397 -5.83 -16.61 -12.35
C LEU A 397 -6.36 -15.22 -11.98
N SER A 398 -5.50 -14.33 -11.48
CA SER A 398 -5.86 -12.99 -11.03
C SER A 398 -6.46 -12.10 -12.12
N ASN A 399 -6.24 -12.45 -13.39
CA ASN A 399 -6.76 -11.73 -14.55
C ASN A 399 -8.04 -12.36 -15.12
N SER A 400 -8.51 -13.47 -14.54
CA SER A 400 -9.60 -14.29 -15.08
C SER A 400 -10.81 -14.38 -14.14
N VAL A 401 -10.70 -13.88 -12.90
CA VAL A 401 -11.77 -13.96 -11.90
C VAL A 401 -12.41 -12.59 -11.66
N PRO A 402 -13.73 -12.51 -11.43
CA PRO A 402 -14.44 -11.24 -11.21
C PRO A 402 -14.37 -10.73 -9.75
N PHE A 403 -13.64 -11.42 -8.89
CA PHE A 403 -13.55 -11.11 -7.46
C PHE A 403 -12.64 -9.90 -7.20
N TYR A 404 -12.68 -9.36 -5.99
CA TYR A 404 -11.55 -8.60 -5.47
C TYR A 404 -10.45 -9.57 -5.06
N LEU A 405 -9.20 -9.14 -5.15
CA LEU A 405 -8.03 -9.97 -4.88
C LEU A 405 -7.07 -9.24 -3.96
N VAL A 406 -6.40 -9.97 -3.07
CA VAL A 406 -5.19 -9.45 -2.41
C VAL A 406 -4.11 -9.31 -3.48
N ARG A 407 -3.64 -8.08 -3.70
CA ARG A 407 -2.77 -7.71 -4.83
C ARG A 407 -1.36 -8.32 -4.74
N LYS A 408 -0.78 -8.31 -3.53
CA LYS A 408 0.56 -8.84 -3.21
C LYS A 408 0.47 -9.81 -2.04
N PRO A 409 -0.06 -11.03 -2.26
CA PRO A 409 -0.33 -11.96 -1.17
C PRO A 409 0.94 -12.45 -0.46
N TRP A 410 2.10 -12.44 -1.13
CA TRP A 410 3.41 -12.71 -0.50
C TRP A 410 3.86 -11.62 0.48
N SER A 411 3.25 -10.42 0.43
CA SER A 411 3.54 -9.34 1.37
C SER A 411 2.70 -9.40 2.64
N LEU A 412 1.66 -10.26 2.70
CA LEU A 412 0.83 -10.44 3.89
C LEU A 412 1.67 -10.78 5.11
N ASN A 413 1.23 -10.30 6.29
CA ASN A 413 1.95 -10.55 7.52
C ASN A 413 1.80 -12.03 7.94
N SER A 414 2.91 -12.66 8.32
CA SER A 414 2.99 -14.04 8.83
C SER A 414 2.01 -14.31 9.97
N ALA A 415 1.85 -13.37 10.92
CA ALA A 415 0.91 -13.50 12.02
C ALA A 415 -0.56 -13.53 11.55
N VAL A 416 -0.90 -12.80 10.48
CA VAL A 416 -2.24 -12.84 9.86
C VAL A 416 -2.47 -14.20 9.19
N ILE A 417 -1.48 -14.71 8.44
CA ILE A 417 -1.55 -16.03 7.81
C ILE A 417 -1.71 -17.13 8.87
N ASN A 418 -0.92 -17.07 9.95
CA ASN A 418 -0.98 -18.02 11.05
C ASN A 418 -2.33 -17.93 11.80
N PHE A 419 -2.86 -16.72 12.00
CA PHE A 419 -4.20 -16.51 12.54
C PHE A 419 -5.26 -17.20 11.69
N MET A 420 -5.25 -17.03 10.35
CA MET A 420 -6.19 -17.72 9.46
C MET A 420 -6.05 -19.24 9.53
N LYS A 421 -4.82 -19.77 9.61
CA LYS A 421 -4.58 -21.22 9.74
C LYS A 421 -5.08 -21.78 11.08
N GLN A 422 -4.84 -21.07 12.18
CA GLN A 422 -5.13 -21.54 13.54
C GLN A 422 -6.59 -21.29 13.95
N GLU A 423 -7.05 -20.04 13.83
CA GLU A 423 -8.36 -19.60 14.34
C GLU A 423 -9.50 -19.86 13.35
N TRP A 424 -9.22 -19.73 12.05
CA TRP A 424 -10.21 -20.05 11.00
C TRP A 424 -10.06 -21.48 10.46
N ASN A 425 -9.15 -22.27 11.06
CA ASN A 425 -8.91 -23.69 10.77
C ASN A 425 -8.63 -23.97 9.27
N TYR A 426 -7.96 -23.04 8.57
CA TYR A 426 -7.55 -23.25 7.19
C TYR A 426 -6.41 -24.30 7.11
N ARG A 427 -6.70 -25.44 6.48
CA ARG A 427 -5.76 -26.59 6.33
C ARG A 427 -5.33 -26.85 4.89
N GLY A 428 -5.51 -25.88 4.00
CA GLY A 428 -5.18 -25.99 2.58
C GLY A 428 -6.38 -26.30 1.67
N GLU A 429 -7.52 -26.68 2.23
CA GLU A 429 -8.79 -26.71 1.51
C GLU A 429 -9.43 -25.32 1.53
N ALA A 430 -10.04 -24.92 0.41
CA ALA A 430 -10.62 -23.61 0.29
C ALA A 430 -11.78 -23.42 1.27
N ILE A 431 -11.77 -22.29 1.99
CA ILE A 431 -12.83 -21.90 2.91
C ILE A 431 -13.31 -20.49 2.55
N MET A 432 -14.55 -20.18 2.91
CA MET A 432 -15.12 -18.85 2.71
C MET A 432 -15.57 -18.25 4.04
N VAL A 433 -14.75 -17.39 4.63
CA VAL A 433 -15.06 -16.73 5.91
C VAL A 433 -15.88 -15.47 5.63
N VAL A 434 -16.99 -15.28 6.35
CA VAL A 434 -17.89 -14.14 6.14
C VAL A 434 -17.75 -13.14 7.26
N LEU A 435 -17.45 -11.89 6.89
CA LEU A 435 -17.46 -10.73 7.78
C LEU A 435 -18.66 -9.85 7.46
N ASP A 436 -19.45 -9.50 8.48
CA ASP A 436 -20.52 -8.51 8.31
C ASP A 436 -19.98 -7.09 8.10
N SER A 437 -20.88 -6.11 7.92
CA SER A 437 -20.50 -4.71 7.74
C SER A 437 -19.78 -4.09 8.96
N LYS A 438 -19.80 -4.77 10.12
CA LYS A 438 -19.11 -4.39 11.35
C LYS A 438 -17.79 -5.16 11.56
N GLY A 439 -17.42 -6.05 10.63
CA GLY A 439 -16.21 -6.87 10.72
C GLY A 439 -16.33 -8.07 11.67
N THR A 440 -17.55 -8.45 12.06
CA THR A 440 -17.81 -9.63 12.90
C THR A 440 -17.91 -10.87 12.01
N ILE A 441 -17.34 -11.99 12.44
CA ILE A 441 -17.45 -13.25 11.72
C ILE A 441 -18.88 -13.81 11.89
N THR A 442 -19.64 -13.90 10.80
CA THR A 442 -21.02 -14.43 10.80
C THR A 442 -21.11 -15.87 10.30
N SER A 443 -20.10 -16.32 9.56
CA SER A 443 -19.90 -17.71 9.18
C SER A 443 -18.41 -17.99 9.00
N SER A 444 -17.93 -19.08 9.61
CA SER A 444 -16.54 -19.53 9.49
C SER A 444 -16.25 -20.27 8.18
N ASN A 445 -17.28 -20.80 7.53
CA ASN A 445 -17.17 -21.35 6.18
C ASN A 445 -18.52 -21.36 5.46
N ALA A 446 -18.77 -20.34 4.64
CA ALA A 446 -19.97 -20.17 3.84
C ALA A 446 -19.89 -20.77 2.43
N LEU A 447 -18.83 -21.49 2.09
CA LEU A 447 -18.59 -21.94 0.71
C LEU A 447 -19.74 -22.82 0.20
N ASP A 448 -20.16 -23.81 0.99
CA ASP A 448 -21.31 -24.64 0.63
C ASP A 448 -22.62 -23.84 0.61
N MET A 449 -22.79 -22.89 1.53
CA MET A 449 -23.98 -22.04 1.56
C MET A 449 -24.10 -21.21 0.27
N VAL A 450 -22.99 -20.66 -0.23
CA VAL A 450 -22.98 -19.97 -1.53
C VAL A 450 -23.28 -20.94 -2.66
N PHE A 451 -22.70 -22.14 -2.66
CA PHE A 451 -22.98 -23.15 -3.68
C PHE A 451 -24.43 -23.64 -3.70
N VAL A 452 -25.07 -23.70 -2.52
CA VAL A 452 -26.45 -24.20 -2.41
C VAL A 452 -27.46 -23.10 -2.72
N TRP A 453 -27.32 -21.87 -2.21
CA TRP A 453 -28.36 -20.84 -2.31
C TRP A 453 -27.98 -19.57 -3.06
N GLY A 454 -26.71 -19.40 -3.45
CA GLY A 454 -26.24 -18.22 -4.15
C GLY A 454 -26.68 -16.91 -3.46
N PRO A 455 -27.32 -15.96 -4.17
CA PRO A 455 -27.78 -14.69 -3.60
C PRO A 455 -28.79 -14.81 -2.45
N ARG A 456 -29.56 -15.91 -2.38
CA ARG A 456 -30.59 -16.09 -1.34
C ARG A 456 -30.01 -16.32 0.05
N ALA A 457 -28.74 -16.74 0.10
CA ALA A 457 -28.00 -16.91 1.34
C ALA A 457 -27.57 -15.59 1.98
N TYR A 458 -27.65 -14.43 1.29
CA TYR A 458 -27.35 -13.13 1.90
C TYR A 458 -28.14 -12.94 3.21
N PRO A 459 -27.51 -12.49 4.32
CA PRO A 459 -26.15 -11.95 4.46
C PRO A 459 -25.05 -12.99 4.79
N PHE A 460 -25.25 -14.24 4.38
CA PHE A 460 -24.29 -15.34 4.50
C PHE A 460 -23.90 -15.66 5.96
N SER A 461 -24.88 -15.63 6.86
CA SER A 461 -24.70 -15.97 8.28
C SER A 461 -25.20 -17.36 8.62
N LEU A 462 -24.65 -17.97 9.68
CA LEU A 462 -25.15 -19.26 10.21
C LEU A 462 -26.65 -19.21 10.56
N SER A 463 -27.12 -18.10 11.11
CA SER A 463 -28.55 -17.92 11.41
C SER A 463 -29.40 -17.95 10.13
N ARG A 464 -28.90 -17.37 9.03
CA ARG A 464 -29.59 -17.38 7.74
C ARG A 464 -29.57 -18.76 7.12
N GLU A 465 -28.45 -19.49 7.24
CA GLU A 465 -28.34 -20.89 6.79
C GLU A 465 -29.37 -21.79 7.51
N ASN A 466 -29.50 -21.66 8.83
CA ASN A 466 -30.51 -22.38 9.61
C ASN A 466 -31.95 -22.05 9.18
N GLU A 467 -32.24 -20.77 8.93
CA GLU A 467 -33.55 -20.34 8.44
C GLU A 467 -33.87 -20.96 7.07
N LEU A 468 -32.91 -20.96 6.15
CA LEU A 468 -33.06 -21.53 4.81
C LEU A 468 -33.30 -23.04 4.85
N TRP A 469 -32.63 -23.74 5.76
CA TRP A 469 -32.86 -25.16 5.98
C TRP A 469 -34.22 -25.49 6.63
N GLY A 470 -34.83 -24.54 7.34
CA GLY A 470 -36.18 -24.68 7.88
C GLY A 470 -37.29 -24.52 6.83
N GLN A 471 -36.97 -24.11 5.61
CA GLN A 471 -37.92 -23.95 4.51
C GLN A 471 -38.15 -25.29 3.78
N GLN A 472 -39.28 -25.40 3.08
CA GLN A 472 -39.60 -26.60 2.30
C GLN A 472 -38.70 -26.70 1.06
N TRP A 473 -37.84 -27.71 1.03
CA TRP A 473 -36.90 -27.98 -0.07
C TRP A 473 -37.56 -28.93 -1.07
N THR A 474 -37.41 -28.65 -2.36
CA THR A 474 -38.00 -29.44 -3.46
C THR A 474 -36.93 -29.84 -4.46
N MET A 475 -37.13 -30.94 -5.21
CA MET A 475 -36.18 -31.34 -6.28
C MET A 475 -35.96 -30.25 -7.34
N GLN A 476 -36.95 -29.38 -7.53
CA GLN A 476 -36.83 -28.19 -8.38
C GLN A 476 -35.77 -27.22 -7.85
N PHE A 477 -35.55 -27.11 -6.55
CA PHE A 477 -34.51 -26.23 -6.00
C PHE A 477 -33.09 -26.71 -6.34
N ILE A 478 -32.87 -28.03 -6.33
CA ILE A 478 -31.55 -28.62 -6.62
C ILE A 478 -31.19 -28.45 -8.11
N THR A 479 -32.21 -28.57 -8.97
CA THR A 479 -32.07 -28.56 -10.44
C THR A 479 -32.24 -27.19 -11.08
N ASN A 480 -33.07 -26.30 -10.51
CA ASN A 480 -33.21 -24.92 -10.98
C ASN A 480 -31.96 -24.10 -10.63
N GLU A 481 -31.69 -23.09 -11.45
CA GLU A 481 -30.60 -22.10 -11.28
C GLU A 481 -29.19 -22.58 -11.66
N ILE A 482 -28.99 -23.87 -11.97
CA ILE A 482 -27.79 -24.33 -12.69
C ILE A 482 -28.05 -24.10 -14.18
N HIS A 483 -27.35 -23.14 -14.79
CA HIS A 483 -27.62 -22.72 -16.16
C HIS A 483 -27.47 -23.92 -17.13
N PRO A 484 -28.47 -24.23 -17.99
CA PRO A 484 -28.42 -25.39 -18.88
C PRO A 484 -27.36 -25.28 -20.01
N ILE A 485 -26.70 -24.13 -20.14
CA ILE A 485 -25.59 -23.89 -21.09
C ILE A 485 -24.29 -24.53 -20.59
N LEU A 486 -24.23 -24.94 -19.32
CA LEU A 486 -23.06 -25.57 -18.75
C LEU A 486 -23.02 -27.02 -19.21
N THR A 487 -22.10 -27.32 -20.11
CA THR A 487 -21.81 -28.69 -20.61
C THR A 487 -21.54 -29.69 -19.47
N GLN A 488 -21.23 -29.19 -18.26
CA GLN A 488 -20.98 -29.92 -17.01
C GLN A 488 -22.14 -29.87 -16.00
N TRP A 489 -23.38 -29.57 -16.42
CA TRP A 489 -24.54 -29.43 -15.51
C TRP A 489 -24.73 -30.61 -14.53
N ILE A 490 -24.44 -31.84 -14.97
CA ILE A 490 -24.49 -33.04 -14.12
C ILE A 490 -23.44 -32.97 -13.00
N GLU A 491 -22.20 -32.58 -13.30
CA GLU A 491 -21.13 -32.45 -12.29
C GLU A 491 -21.48 -31.37 -11.25
N LEU A 492 -22.09 -30.26 -11.71
CA LEU A 492 -22.53 -29.18 -10.83
C LEU A 492 -23.72 -29.58 -9.94
N PHE A 493 -24.63 -30.39 -10.46
CA PHE A 493 -25.72 -30.97 -9.69
C PHE A 493 -25.18 -31.84 -8.54
N TRP A 494 -24.23 -32.72 -8.82
CA TRP A 494 -23.58 -33.55 -7.80
C TRP A 494 -22.78 -32.71 -6.80
N LEU A 495 -22.05 -31.70 -7.27
CA LEU A 495 -21.35 -30.76 -6.40
C LEU A 495 -22.32 -30.07 -5.44
N ARG A 496 -23.48 -29.61 -5.92
CA ARG A 496 -24.49 -28.94 -5.08
C ARG A 496 -25.07 -29.89 -4.03
N LEU A 497 -25.39 -31.14 -4.39
CA LEU A 497 -25.84 -32.16 -3.43
C LEU A 497 -24.78 -32.45 -2.37
N GLU A 498 -23.52 -32.58 -2.76
CA GLU A 498 -22.42 -32.80 -1.84
C GLU A 498 -22.23 -31.60 -0.89
N CYS A 499 -22.41 -30.38 -1.39
CA CYS A 499 -22.43 -29.15 -0.57
C CYS A 499 -23.60 -29.15 0.42
N MET A 500 -24.80 -29.59 0.02
CA MET A 500 -25.95 -29.74 0.92
C MET A 500 -25.64 -30.72 2.06
N ARG A 501 -25.07 -31.88 1.74
CA ARG A 501 -24.66 -32.89 2.73
C ARG A 501 -23.66 -32.33 3.73
N ARG A 502 -22.59 -31.67 3.24
CA ARG A 502 -21.55 -31.08 4.08
C ARG A 502 -22.07 -29.93 4.94
N SER A 503 -22.89 -29.04 4.38
CA SER A 503 -23.56 -27.95 5.12
C SER A 503 -24.41 -28.49 6.27
N LYS A 504 -25.33 -29.43 5.98
CA LYS A 504 -26.18 -30.03 7.02
C LYS A 504 -25.41 -30.78 8.09
N SER A 505 -24.40 -31.57 7.69
CA SER A 505 -23.56 -32.30 8.63
C SER A 505 -22.82 -31.38 9.59
N ARG A 506 -22.38 -30.19 9.14
CA ARG A 506 -21.74 -29.20 10.04
C ARG A 506 -22.70 -28.62 11.07
N LEU A 507 -23.97 -28.41 10.71
CA LEU A 507 -24.97 -27.86 11.63
C LEU A 507 -25.37 -28.88 12.71
N GLY A 508 -25.48 -30.16 12.36
CA GLY A 508 -25.88 -31.22 13.30
C GLY A 508 -24.86 -31.55 14.41
N ASN A 509 -23.61 -31.10 14.29
CA ASN A 509 -22.58 -31.29 15.33
C ASN A 509 -22.67 -30.28 16.49
N ASN A 510 -23.53 -29.26 16.38
CA ASN A 510 -23.71 -28.23 17.41
C ASN A 510 -25.05 -28.45 18.14
N ASP A 511 -25.02 -29.24 19.22
CA ASP A 511 -26.04 -29.35 20.29
C ASP A 511 -27.52 -29.28 19.86
N SER A 512 -28.06 -30.39 19.36
CA SER A 512 -29.38 -30.91 19.81
C SER A 512 -29.62 -32.29 19.19
N ILE A 513 -29.98 -33.25 20.04
CA ILE A 513 -30.45 -34.56 19.63
C ILE A 513 -31.88 -34.36 19.09
N GLU A 514 -32.00 -33.95 17.82
CA GLU A 514 -33.24 -34.00 17.05
C GLU A 514 -33.21 -35.19 16.07
N PRO A 515 -34.38 -35.78 15.76
CA PRO A 515 -34.47 -37.04 15.04
C PRO A 515 -33.92 -36.85 13.62
N THR A 516 -33.14 -37.84 13.17
CA THR A 516 -32.65 -38.07 11.80
C THR A 516 -33.06 -36.96 10.81
N ASP A 517 -32.20 -35.96 10.62
CA ASP A 517 -32.46 -34.82 9.73
C ASP A 517 -32.87 -35.37 8.34
N ILE A 518 -34.17 -35.24 8.01
CA ILE A 518 -34.78 -35.82 6.81
C ILE A 518 -34.03 -35.32 5.56
N VAL A 519 -33.52 -34.09 5.60
CA VAL A 519 -32.74 -33.50 4.52
C VAL A 519 -31.44 -34.26 4.34
N LEU A 520 -30.71 -34.49 5.43
CA LEU A 520 -29.44 -35.20 5.38
C LEU A 520 -29.65 -36.66 4.94
N ALA A 521 -30.73 -37.30 5.38
CA ALA A 521 -31.08 -38.66 4.99
C ALA A 521 -31.42 -38.77 3.49
N GLU A 522 -32.25 -37.87 2.96
CA GLU A 522 -32.59 -37.86 1.53
C GLU A 522 -31.39 -37.51 0.65
N VAL A 523 -30.61 -36.47 1.00
CA VAL A 523 -29.41 -36.10 0.25
C VAL A 523 -28.37 -37.23 0.27
N SER A 524 -28.18 -37.89 1.41
CA SER A 524 -27.26 -39.04 1.49
C SER A 524 -27.77 -40.23 0.67
N ALA A 525 -29.08 -40.51 0.68
CA ALA A 525 -29.66 -41.55 -0.16
C ALA A 525 -29.50 -41.26 -1.67
N LEU A 526 -29.53 -39.99 -2.08
CA LEU A 526 -29.24 -39.58 -3.46
C LEU A 526 -27.77 -39.82 -3.84
N LEU A 527 -26.83 -39.64 -2.91
CA LEU A 527 -25.39 -39.77 -3.12
C LEU A 527 -24.87 -41.21 -3.00
N ASP A 528 -25.43 -42.02 -2.09
CA ASP A 528 -24.95 -43.38 -1.74
C ASP A 528 -25.47 -44.49 -2.68
N ASN A 529 -26.24 -44.14 -3.71
CA ASN A 529 -26.90 -45.12 -4.58
C ASN A 529 -25.88 -45.87 -5.48
N ASN A 530 -25.35 -46.98 -4.96
CA ASN A 530 -24.50 -47.94 -5.68
C ASN A 530 -25.32 -48.73 -6.73
N ASP A 531 -25.11 -48.40 -8.00
CA ASP A 531 -25.03 -49.27 -9.19
C ASP A 531 -26.16 -50.27 -9.56
N ALA A 532 -27.26 -50.40 -8.81
CA ALA A 532 -28.32 -51.35 -9.21
C ALA A 532 -29.39 -50.75 -10.13
N ASN A 533 -29.68 -49.45 -10.01
CA ASN A 533 -30.66 -48.73 -10.84
C ASN A 533 -30.10 -47.34 -11.18
N GLY A 534 -29.46 -47.22 -12.34
CA GLY A 534 -28.87 -45.96 -12.78
C GLY A 534 -29.90 -44.82 -12.82
N TRP A 535 -29.48 -43.63 -12.38
CA TRP A 535 -30.28 -42.42 -12.48
C TRP A 535 -30.47 -42.02 -13.95
N THR A 536 -31.70 -41.68 -14.35
CA THR A 536 -31.98 -41.02 -15.64
C THR A 536 -32.53 -39.63 -15.35
N VAL A 537 -31.73 -38.58 -15.60
CA VAL A 537 -32.21 -37.20 -15.45
C VAL A 537 -32.95 -36.80 -16.72
N TYR A 538 -34.27 -36.67 -16.62
CA TYR A 538 -35.10 -36.16 -17.70
C TYR A 538 -35.15 -34.63 -17.63
N GLY A 539 -34.33 -33.96 -18.46
CA GLY A 539 -34.48 -32.53 -18.71
C GLY A 539 -35.64 -32.27 -19.66
N LYS A 540 -36.52 -31.31 -19.32
CA LYS A 540 -37.43 -30.73 -20.32
C LYS A 540 -36.60 -29.81 -21.21
N GLY A 541 -36.43 -30.21 -22.47
CA GLY A 541 -35.79 -29.39 -23.50
C GLY A 541 -36.55 -28.09 -23.76
#